data_AF-A0A353JZS1-F1
#
_entry.id   AF-A0A353JZS1-F1
#
_cell.length_a   1.000
_cell.length_b   1.000
_cell.length_c   1.000
_cell.angle_alpha   90.00
_cell.angle_beta   90.00
_cell.angle_gamma   90.00
#
_symmetry.space_group_name_H-M   'P 1'
#
loop_
_entity.id
_entity.type
_entity.pdbx_description
1 polymer ?
#
loop_
_entity_poly.entity_id
_entity_poly.type
_entity_poly.pdbx_seq_one_letter_code
_entity_poly.pdbx_strand_id
1 'polypeptide(L)'
;MAFEPRVYIVKKGDSLYKIASQFNTTVESIMSLNNLTSTNLDIGQKLIIPAYTEVVVNLNGTPVYKERKTSSTVMAKFSEGARVRVIGYSDGWYKVKIFNGNDGWMSKSAVTMKVYDGTKPIVSIVGFYVLEEGPGLPSSFTSFNTNKNLMSEVALFMYRFSQTNIGEVEKFGNFTDNDVKTLVAIAHRNNVRILPVIHNLLYKPGGVKASKDVVRSVVSSPENRNKFVQSVLNLVKTFNFDGANLDIEDVYFEDSKNISLLYAELGAALRRQGYILTSSVPSRASDAMLNPFSNAFDYAAIGKAVDRFGVMLYNEHGWPGSGPGPVVSIGWMERVLKYTITKMPSNKVFSDVSVFGFDFNLTTGDAKYVTYDIAIGIAQKYGSQIIFDEKTQTPMFSYTAENGNKHEVWFEDSRSIKSKIDLAYSMKTDGVAFWRLGLEDKNIWKMINDEAVVKR
;
A
#
# COMPACT_ATOMS: atom_id res chain seq x y z
N MET A 1 6.21 -20.11 -7.24
CA MET A 1 6.96 -20.73 -6.12
C MET A 1 5.94 -21.08 -5.04
N ALA A 2 6.02 -22.27 -4.43
CA ALA A 2 5.17 -22.60 -3.28
C ALA A 2 5.82 -22.05 -1.99
N PHE A 3 5.04 -21.41 -1.12
CA PHE A 3 5.51 -20.98 0.20
C PHE A 3 5.23 -22.10 1.20
N GLU A 4 6.23 -22.43 2.02
CA GLU A 4 6.17 -23.57 2.93
C GLU A 4 6.00 -23.11 4.39
N PRO A 5 5.23 -23.84 5.21
CA PRO A 5 5.10 -23.55 6.63
C PRO A 5 6.43 -23.64 7.38
N ARG A 6 6.59 -22.82 8.42
CA ARG A 6 7.67 -23.01 9.39
C ARG A 6 7.36 -24.18 10.31
N VAL A 7 8.22 -25.21 10.30
CA VAL A 7 8.11 -26.35 11.22
C VAL A 7 9.16 -26.27 12.33
N TYR A 8 8.73 -26.47 13.57
CA TYR A 8 9.57 -26.60 14.76
C TYR A 8 9.53 -28.03 15.29
N ILE A 9 10.66 -28.56 15.73
CA ILE A 9 10.77 -29.89 16.36
C ILE A 9 10.97 -29.69 17.86
N VAL A 10 10.04 -30.20 18.66
CA VAL A 10 10.05 -30.08 20.12
C VAL A 10 11.30 -30.72 20.73
N LYS A 11 11.93 -30.00 21.65
CA LYS A 11 13.15 -30.40 22.37
C LYS A 11 12.87 -30.61 23.85
N LYS A 12 13.78 -31.31 24.54
CA LYS A 12 13.71 -31.50 26.00
C LYS A 12 13.65 -30.16 26.72
N GLY A 13 12.62 -29.97 27.55
CA GLY A 13 12.42 -28.75 28.34
C GLY A 13 11.62 -27.65 27.65
N ASP A 14 11.13 -27.89 26.43
CA ASP A 14 10.20 -27.00 25.75
C ASP A 14 8.82 -26.99 26.40
N SER A 15 8.14 -25.86 26.25
CA SER A 15 6.70 -25.73 26.49
C SER A 15 6.11 -24.87 25.39
N LEU A 16 4.80 -25.00 25.13
CA LEU A 16 4.13 -24.12 24.17
C LEU A 16 4.32 -22.64 24.47
N TYR A 17 4.44 -22.27 25.76
CA TYR A 17 4.73 -20.90 26.16
C TYR A 17 6.09 -20.42 25.67
N LYS A 18 7.15 -21.23 25.88
CA LYS A 18 8.51 -20.90 25.41
C LYS A 18 8.56 -20.79 23.88
N ILE A 19 7.92 -21.74 23.19
CA ILE A 19 7.85 -21.75 21.72
C ILE A 19 7.08 -20.53 21.21
N ALA A 20 5.91 -20.23 21.78
CA ALA A 20 5.10 -19.07 21.41
C ALA A 20 5.88 -17.76 21.58
N SER A 21 6.57 -17.60 22.71
CA SER A 21 7.42 -16.44 22.99
C SER A 21 8.58 -16.32 21.99
N GLN A 22 9.27 -17.43 21.69
CA GLN A 22 10.37 -17.47 20.72
C GLN A 22 9.94 -17.00 19.33
N PHE A 23 8.73 -17.36 18.91
CA PHE A 23 8.23 -17.07 17.57
C PHE A 23 7.27 -15.88 17.49
N ASN A 24 7.11 -15.12 18.57
CA ASN A 24 6.20 -13.97 18.66
C ASN A 24 4.77 -14.31 18.19
N THR A 25 4.26 -15.44 18.70
CA THR A 25 2.91 -15.95 18.46
C THR A 25 2.23 -16.28 19.79
N THR A 26 1.06 -16.90 19.76
CA THR A 26 0.34 -17.31 20.98
C THR A 26 0.27 -18.82 21.09
N VAL A 27 0.18 -19.31 22.33
CA VAL A 27 -0.08 -20.74 22.62
C VAL A 27 -1.33 -21.20 21.89
N GLU A 28 -2.40 -20.40 21.95
CA GLU A 28 -3.67 -20.70 21.30
C GLU A 28 -3.55 -20.81 19.78
N SER A 29 -2.77 -19.94 19.14
CA SER A 29 -2.50 -20.03 17.71
C SER A 29 -1.72 -21.29 17.33
N ILE A 30 -0.71 -21.68 18.13
CA ILE A 30 0.02 -22.93 17.89
C ILE A 30 -0.92 -24.13 18.07
N MET A 31 -1.71 -24.16 19.14
CA MET A 31 -2.64 -25.27 19.40
C MET A 31 -3.69 -25.39 18.29
N SER A 32 -4.29 -24.27 17.89
CA SER A 32 -5.30 -24.24 16.81
C SER A 32 -4.73 -24.72 15.49
N LEU A 33 -3.50 -24.32 15.14
CA LEU A 33 -2.89 -24.69 13.86
C LEU A 33 -2.46 -26.15 13.81
N ASN A 34 -2.17 -26.75 14.98
CA ASN A 34 -1.68 -28.12 15.11
C ASN A 34 -2.71 -29.11 15.66
N ASN A 35 -3.98 -28.70 15.76
CA ASN A 35 -5.08 -29.49 16.33
C ASN A 35 -4.77 -30.07 17.73
N LEU A 36 -4.05 -29.31 18.57
CA LEU A 36 -3.69 -29.75 19.91
C LEU A 36 -4.85 -29.49 20.88
N THR A 37 -5.19 -30.50 21.69
CA THR A 37 -6.21 -30.42 22.74
C THR A 37 -5.62 -30.18 24.14
N SER A 38 -4.30 -30.28 24.29
CA SER A 38 -3.58 -30.01 25.54
C SER A 38 -2.27 -29.28 25.28
N THR A 39 -1.65 -28.76 26.35
CA THR A 39 -0.35 -28.07 26.29
C THR A 39 0.84 -29.01 26.49
N ASN A 40 0.60 -30.31 26.66
CA ASN A 40 1.64 -31.32 26.77
C ASN A 40 2.31 -31.53 25.40
N LEU A 41 3.63 -31.66 25.41
CA LEU A 41 4.45 -31.82 24.21
C LEU A 41 5.36 -33.02 24.36
N ASP A 42 5.49 -33.78 23.28
CA ASP A 42 6.44 -34.90 23.19
C ASP A 42 7.74 -34.45 22.52
N ILE A 43 8.87 -34.91 23.03
CA ILE A 43 10.17 -34.65 22.39
C ILE A 43 10.15 -35.27 20.98
N GLY A 44 10.54 -34.48 19.97
CA GLY A 44 10.49 -34.88 18.57
C GLY A 44 9.17 -34.58 17.85
N GLN A 45 8.12 -34.16 18.57
CA GLN A 45 6.88 -33.70 17.96
C GLN A 45 7.14 -32.52 17.00
N LYS A 46 6.55 -32.58 15.81
CA LYS A 46 6.60 -31.48 14.83
C LYS A 46 5.42 -30.55 15.07
N LEU A 47 5.71 -29.25 15.16
CA LEU A 47 4.71 -28.19 15.27
C LEU A 47 4.86 -27.22 14.10
N ILE A 48 3.77 -26.96 13.41
CA ILE A 48 3.66 -25.83 12.49
C ILE A 48 3.58 -24.56 13.33
N ILE A 49 4.48 -23.62 13.08
CA ILE A 49 4.54 -22.35 13.78
C ILE A 49 3.69 -21.32 13.01
N PRO A 50 2.68 -20.71 13.66
CA PRO A 50 1.89 -19.65 13.02
C PRO A 50 2.77 -18.52 12.49
N ALA A 51 2.61 -18.20 11.22
CA ALA A 51 3.26 -17.07 10.58
C ALA A 51 2.49 -15.76 10.83
N TYR A 52 1.16 -15.83 10.93
CA TYR A 52 0.30 -14.69 11.20
C TYR A 52 -0.99 -15.13 11.90
N THR A 53 -1.45 -14.32 12.85
CA THR A 53 -2.73 -14.53 13.55
C THR A 53 -3.53 -13.23 13.52
N GLU A 54 -4.80 -13.35 13.17
CA GLU A 54 -5.76 -12.26 13.26
C GLU A 54 -7.08 -12.72 13.87
N VAL A 55 -7.93 -11.76 14.17
CA VAL A 55 -9.33 -12.00 14.49
C VAL A 55 -10.22 -11.24 13.52
N VAL A 56 -11.38 -11.84 13.22
CA VAL A 56 -12.46 -11.22 12.46
C VAL A 56 -13.56 -10.82 13.42
N VAL A 57 -14.02 -9.58 13.32
CA VAL A 57 -15.08 -9.04 14.16
C VAL A 57 -16.43 -9.65 13.79
N ASN A 58 -17.15 -10.18 14.79
CA ASN A 58 -18.40 -10.89 14.57
C ASN A 58 -19.63 -9.96 14.48
N LEU A 59 -19.59 -8.77 15.10
CA LEU A 59 -20.73 -7.87 15.18
C LEU A 59 -20.32 -6.40 15.01
N ASN A 60 -21.20 -5.60 14.42
CA ASN A 60 -20.98 -4.15 14.27
C ASN A 60 -20.87 -3.43 15.62
N GLY A 61 -19.89 -2.53 15.70
CA GLY A 61 -19.65 -1.73 16.90
C GLY A 61 -18.86 -2.46 17.98
N THR A 62 -18.23 -3.59 17.67
CA THR A 62 -17.43 -4.36 18.62
C THR A 62 -16.29 -3.51 19.17
N PRO A 63 -16.20 -3.31 20.49
CA PRO A 63 -15.23 -2.43 21.11
C PRO A 63 -13.84 -3.05 21.19
N VAL A 64 -12.83 -2.20 21.04
CA VAL A 64 -11.45 -2.45 21.46
C VAL A 64 -11.19 -1.65 22.74
N TYR A 65 -10.73 -2.33 23.78
CA TYR A 65 -10.50 -1.74 25.09
C TYR A 65 -9.02 -1.48 25.37
N LYS A 66 -8.73 -0.48 26.20
CA LYS A 66 -7.36 -0.20 26.66
C LYS A 66 -6.82 -1.29 27.60
N GLU A 67 -7.69 -1.88 28.41
CA GLU A 67 -7.38 -2.97 29.33
C GLU A 67 -8.31 -4.18 29.10
N ARG A 68 -7.95 -5.35 29.64
CA ARG A 68 -8.69 -6.62 29.55
C ARG A 68 -9.98 -6.67 30.39
N LYS A 69 -10.83 -5.65 30.26
CA LYS A 69 -12.12 -5.58 30.97
C LYS A 69 -13.09 -4.66 30.24
N THR A 70 -14.38 -5.01 30.26
CA THR A 70 -15.43 -4.26 29.56
C THR A 70 -15.72 -2.87 30.15
N SER A 71 -15.32 -2.63 31.40
CA SER A 71 -15.38 -1.31 32.05
C SER A 71 -14.23 -0.37 31.68
N SER A 72 -13.25 -0.83 30.89
CA SER A 72 -12.12 -0.01 30.45
C SER A 72 -12.52 0.99 29.36
N THR A 73 -11.67 1.99 29.12
CA THR A 73 -11.82 2.94 28.01
C THR A 73 -11.88 2.20 26.67
N VAL A 74 -12.91 2.51 25.88
CA VAL A 74 -13.05 2.06 24.49
C VAL A 74 -12.15 2.92 23.61
N MET A 75 -11.16 2.31 22.97
CA MET A 75 -10.20 2.97 22.08
C MET A 75 -10.72 3.08 20.65
N ALA A 76 -11.49 2.09 20.20
CA ALA A 76 -12.08 2.01 18.89
C ALA A 76 -13.33 1.13 18.92
N LYS A 77 -14.18 1.26 17.89
CA LYS A 77 -15.29 0.34 17.62
C LYS A 77 -15.20 -0.12 16.18
N PHE A 78 -15.17 -1.43 15.98
CA PHE A 78 -15.01 -2.03 14.67
C PHE A 78 -16.33 -2.56 14.09
N SER A 79 -16.42 -2.50 12.77
CA SER A 79 -17.51 -3.09 11.98
C SER A 79 -17.36 -4.60 11.89
N GLU A 80 -18.46 -5.28 11.68
CA GLU A 80 -18.46 -6.70 11.34
C GLU A 80 -17.57 -6.97 10.13
N GLY A 81 -16.82 -8.07 10.18
CA GLY A 81 -15.86 -8.44 9.13
C GLY A 81 -14.52 -7.71 9.19
N ALA A 82 -14.38 -6.67 10.02
CA ALA A 82 -13.09 -6.02 10.25
C ALA A 82 -12.06 -7.03 10.75
N ARG A 83 -10.83 -6.93 10.23
CA ARG A 83 -9.72 -7.84 10.56
C ARG A 83 -8.69 -7.13 11.42
N VAL A 84 -8.27 -7.79 12.50
CA VAL A 84 -7.37 -7.18 13.50
C VAL A 84 -6.27 -8.15 13.88
N ARG A 85 -5.02 -7.71 13.78
CA ARG A 85 -3.86 -8.55 14.09
C ARG A 85 -3.82 -8.89 15.58
N VAL A 86 -3.64 -10.17 15.89
CA VAL A 86 -3.41 -10.64 17.26
C VAL A 86 -1.92 -10.62 17.56
N ILE A 87 -1.58 -10.10 18.74
CA ILE A 87 -0.20 -10.02 19.26
C ILE A 87 -0.07 -10.63 20.67
N GLY A 88 -1.16 -11.18 21.21
CA GLY A 88 -1.16 -11.82 22.52
C GLY A 88 -2.53 -12.36 22.91
N TYR A 89 -2.56 -13.16 23.97
CA TYR A 89 -3.78 -13.72 24.54
C TYR A 89 -3.65 -13.81 26.06
N SER A 90 -4.73 -13.57 26.80
CA SER A 90 -4.84 -13.83 28.24
C SER A 90 -6.29 -13.85 28.68
N ASP A 91 -6.69 -14.84 29.47
CA ASP A 91 -7.95 -14.85 30.23
C ASP A 91 -9.20 -14.57 29.37
N GLY A 92 -9.27 -15.11 28.16
CA GLY A 92 -10.39 -14.89 27.24
C GLY A 92 -10.32 -13.55 26.47
N TRP A 93 -9.17 -12.87 26.49
CA TRP A 93 -8.93 -11.63 25.76
C TRP A 93 -7.78 -11.77 24.78
N TYR A 94 -7.98 -11.29 23.55
CA TYR A 94 -6.90 -11.11 22.59
C TYR A 94 -6.30 -9.71 22.73
N LYS A 95 -4.97 -9.65 22.84
CA LYS A 95 -4.23 -8.41 22.65
C LYS A 95 -4.09 -8.18 21.15
N VAL A 96 -4.49 -7.02 20.67
CA VAL A 96 -4.57 -6.72 19.24
C VAL A 96 -3.82 -5.44 18.88
N LYS A 97 -3.36 -5.36 17.62
CA LYS A 97 -2.77 -4.15 17.03
C LYS A 97 -3.82 -3.44 16.18
N ILE A 98 -4.11 -2.18 16.49
CA ILE A 98 -5.10 -1.39 15.73
C ILE A 98 -4.42 -0.43 14.74
N PHE A 99 -5.22 0.15 13.83
CA PHE A 99 -4.79 0.94 12.67
C PHE A 99 -3.75 2.00 13.00
N ASN A 100 -3.93 2.76 14.09
CA ASN A 100 -3.01 3.81 14.53
C ASN A 100 -1.73 3.30 15.22
N GLY A 101 -1.46 2.00 15.18
CA GLY A 101 -0.27 1.39 15.77
C GLY A 101 -0.35 1.18 17.28
N ASN A 102 -1.45 1.55 17.94
CA ASN A 102 -1.62 1.24 19.36
C ASN A 102 -2.04 -0.22 19.58
N ASP A 103 -1.73 -0.71 20.79
CA ASP A 103 -2.21 -2.01 21.25
C ASP A 103 -3.54 -1.83 21.99
N GLY A 104 -4.43 -2.81 21.86
CA GLY A 104 -5.70 -2.86 22.60
C GLY A 104 -6.12 -4.30 22.92
N TRP A 105 -7.31 -4.45 23.48
CA TRP A 105 -7.85 -5.74 23.90
C TRP A 105 -9.27 -5.96 23.37
N MET A 106 -9.52 -7.15 22.84
CA MET A 106 -10.84 -7.58 22.37
C MET A 106 -11.25 -8.87 23.07
N SER A 107 -12.53 -8.97 23.44
CA SER A 107 -13.07 -10.19 24.02
C SER A 107 -13.04 -11.32 22.98
N LYS A 108 -12.56 -12.50 23.38
CA LYS A 108 -12.57 -13.70 22.53
C LYS A 108 -13.98 -14.07 22.07
N SER A 109 -15.01 -13.80 22.88
CA SER A 109 -16.41 -14.09 22.50
C SER A 109 -16.96 -13.19 21.39
N ALA A 110 -16.34 -12.03 21.14
CA ALA A 110 -16.81 -11.06 20.17
C ALA A 110 -16.15 -11.20 18.79
N VAL A 111 -15.21 -12.13 18.64
CA VAL A 111 -14.38 -12.25 17.44
C VAL A 111 -14.07 -13.71 17.11
N THR A 112 -13.75 -13.96 15.84
CA THR A 112 -13.35 -15.29 15.34
C THR A 112 -11.87 -15.28 14.98
N MET A 113 -11.07 -16.14 15.62
CA MET A 113 -9.62 -16.24 15.34
C MET A 113 -9.36 -16.91 13.99
N LYS A 114 -8.41 -16.37 13.24
CA LYS A 114 -7.82 -16.98 12.04
C LYS A 114 -6.31 -17.08 12.21
N VAL A 115 -5.77 -18.27 11.93
CA VAL A 115 -4.34 -18.57 12.05
C VAL A 115 -3.82 -19.02 10.70
N TYR A 116 -2.69 -18.45 10.28
CA TYR A 116 -2.06 -18.72 9.00
C TYR A 116 -0.67 -19.31 9.21
N ASP A 117 -0.36 -20.35 8.46
CA ASP A 117 0.88 -21.14 8.53
C ASP A 117 2.06 -20.58 7.71
N GLY A 118 1.77 -19.63 6.82
CA GLY A 118 2.75 -19.03 5.91
C GLY A 118 2.76 -19.60 4.50
N THR A 119 1.80 -20.46 4.14
CA THR A 119 1.64 -20.98 2.76
C THR A 119 1.13 -19.94 1.76
N LYS A 120 0.56 -18.85 2.27
CA LYS A 120 0.12 -17.69 1.50
C LYS A 120 1.03 -16.49 1.79
N PRO A 121 1.34 -15.65 0.78
CA PRO A 121 1.96 -14.35 0.99
C PRO A 121 1.26 -13.55 2.09
N ILE A 122 2.03 -13.08 3.07
CA ILE A 122 1.55 -12.16 4.11
C ILE A 122 2.11 -10.78 3.77
N VAL A 123 1.28 -9.91 3.22
CA VAL A 123 1.70 -8.63 2.65
C VAL A 123 0.76 -7.49 3.06
N SER A 124 1.28 -6.27 3.07
CA SER A 124 0.47 -5.07 3.12
C SER A 124 -0.15 -4.79 1.75
N ILE A 125 -1.41 -4.38 1.72
CA ILE A 125 -2.09 -3.89 0.51
C ILE A 125 -2.47 -2.44 0.75
N VAL A 126 -1.94 -1.53 -0.07
CA VAL A 126 -2.28 -0.10 -0.03
C VAL A 126 -3.16 0.24 -1.24
N GLY A 127 -4.22 1.01 -1.05
CA GLY A 127 -5.01 1.53 -2.16
C GLY A 127 -4.88 3.04 -2.28
N PHE A 128 -4.46 3.55 -3.45
CA PHE A 128 -4.56 4.97 -3.73
C PHE A 128 -6.00 5.32 -4.11
N TYR A 129 -6.57 6.27 -3.37
CA TYR A 129 -7.93 6.77 -3.55
C TYR A 129 -7.88 8.09 -4.31
N VAL A 130 -8.62 8.16 -5.40
CA VAL A 130 -8.80 9.37 -6.21
C VAL A 130 -10.29 9.63 -6.39
N LEU A 131 -10.64 10.91 -6.54
CA LEU A 131 -11.98 11.33 -6.93
C LEU A 131 -12.26 10.94 -8.38
N GLU A 132 -13.48 11.18 -8.84
CA GLU A 132 -13.82 10.97 -10.25
C GLU A 132 -13.04 11.95 -11.13
N GLU A 133 -12.39 11.44 -12.19
CA GLU A 133 -11.52 12.23 -13.08
C GLU A 133 -12.15 12.47 -14.46
N GLY A 134 -13.27 11.81 -14.77
CA GLY A 134 -14.01 11.99 -16.00
C GLY A 134 -14.67 10.70 -16.51
N PRO A 135 -15.25 10.75 -17.72
CA PRO A 135 -15.91 9.59 -18.33
C PRO A 135 -14.98 8.38 -18.41
N GLY A 136 -15.41 7.26 -17.82
CA GLY A 136 -14.62 6.02 -17.79
C GLY A 136 -13.54 5.94 -16.72
N LEU A 137 -13.35 7.00 -15.92
CA LEU A 137 -12.40 7.05 -14.80
C LEU A 137 -13.14 7.34 -13.49
N PRO A 138 -13.83 6.32 -12.92
CA PRO A 138 -14.69 6.50 -11.77
C PRO A 138 -13.90 6.88 -10.50
N SER A 139 -14.62 7.41 -9.51
CA SER A 139 -14.11 7.58 -8.15
C SER A 139 -13.72 6.22 -7.54
N SER A 140 -12.67 6.23 -6.72
CA SER A 140 -12.20 5.07 -5.95
C SER A 140 -13.17 4.58 -4.88
N PHE A 141 -14.24 5.33 -4.56
CA PHE A 141 -15.14 5.05 -3.44
C PHE A 141 -15.71 3.62 -3.44
N THR A 142 -16.25 3.16 -4.57
CA THR A 142 -16.87 1.84 -4.66
C THR A 142 -15.85 0.73 -4.38
N SER A 143 -14.66 0.82 -4.99
CA SER A 143 -13.58 -0.15 -4.78
C SER A 143 -13.11 -0.15 -3.33
N PHE A 144 -12.83 1.03 -2.75
CA PHE A 144 -12.45 1.16 -1.36
C PHE A 144 -13.49 0.59 -0.40
N ASN A 145 -14.75 1.04 -0.51
CA ASN A 145 -15.79 0.64 0.42
C ASN A 145 -16.10 -0.86 0.34
N THR A 146 -16.03 -1.45 -0.85
CA THR A 146 -16.28 -2.89 -1.04
C THR A 146 -15.13 -3.73 -0.45
N ASN A 147 -13.89 -3.27 -0.64
CA ASN A 147 -12.70 -4.09 -0.40
C ASN A 147 -11.88 -3.71 0.83
N LYS A 148 -12.33 -2.76 1.67
CA LYS A 148 -11.65 -2.32 2.90
C LYS A 148 -11.13 -3.45 3.81
N ASN A 149 -11.84 -4.57 3.89
CA ASN A 149 -11.43 -5.75 4.68
C ASN A 149 -10.27 -6.54 4.05
N LEU A 150 -9.78 -6.13 2.89
CA LEU A 150 -8.61 -6.65 2.18
C LEU A 150 -7.54 -5.56 1.92
N MET A 151 -7.59 -4.43 2.63
CA MET A 151 -6.59 -3.36 2.54
C MET A 151 -5.95 -3.10 3.90
N SER A 152 -4.65 -2.88 3.94
CA SER A 152 -3.91 -2.44 5.13
C SER A 152 -4.03 -0.93 5.33
N GLU A 153 -4.03 -0.18 4.23
CA GLU A 153 -3.97 1.27 4.19
C GLU A 153 -4.69 1.82 2.96
N VAL A 154 -5.27 3.01 3.07
CA VAL A 154 -5.79 3.80 1.96
C VAL A 154 -5.14 5.19 1.97
N ALA A 155 -4.64 5.62 0.81
CA ALA A 155 -3.90 6.87 0.65
C ALA A 155 -4.73 7.82 -0.23
N LEU A 156 -5.19 8.94 0.32
CA LEU A 156 -6.11 9.88 -0.32
C LEU A 156 -5.35 10.91 -1.18
N PHE A 157 -5.31 10.71 -2.49
CA PHE A 157 -4.77 11.68 -3.46
C PHE A 157 -5.76 12.84 -3.66
N MET A 158 -5.85 13.67 -2.62
CA MET A 158 -6.85 14.73 -2.47
C MET A 158 -6.26 16.03 -1.92
N TYR A 159 -4.94 16.08 -1.72
CA TYR A 159 -4.25 17.23 -1.17
C TYR A 159 -2.96 17.51 -1.93
N ARG A 160 -2.60 18.77 -2.02
CA ARG A 160 -1.38 19.20 -2.71
C ARG A 160 -0.72 20.38 -2.04
N PHE A 161 0.51 20.67 -2.46
CA PHE A 161 1.21 21.88 -2.07
C PHE A 161 0.46 23.10 -2.61
N SER A 162 0.27 24.13 -1.79
CA SER A 162 -0.38 25.35 -2.26
C SER A 162 0.49 26.10 -3.26
N GLN A 163 -0.11 26.51 -4.37
CA GLN A 163 0.58 27.32 -5.37
C GLN A 163 0.74 28.79 -4.90
N THR A 164 -0.18 29.28 -4.06
CA THR A 164 -0.25 30.69 -3.66
C THR A 164 0.33 30.95 -2.28
N ASN A 165 0.26 29.98 -1.36
CA ASN A 165 0.72 30.14 0.01
C ASN A 165 1.87 29.18 0.32
N ILE A 166 3.11 29.69 0.33
CA ILE A 166 4.31 28.87 0.52
C ILE A 166 4.25 28.12 1.85
N GLY A 167 4.31 26.78 1.77
CA GLY A 167 4.29 25.90 2.93
C GLY A 167 2.88 25.58 3.44
N GLU A 168 1.82 25.93 2.72
CA GLU A 168 0.48 25.44 3.03
C GLU A 168 0.11 24.24 2.15
N VAL A 169 -0.78 23.38 2.68
CA VAL A 169 -1.42 22.29 1.96
C VAL A 169 -2.85 22.71 1.60
N GLU A 170 -3.24 22.50 0.35
CA GLU A 170 -4.59 22.80 -0.16
C GLU A 170 -5.29 21.53 -0.65
N LYS A 171 -6.62 21.60 -0.78
CA LYS A 171 -7.43 20.53 -1.38
C LYS A 171 -7.14 20.42 -2.87
N PHE A 172 -7.07 19.19 -3.37
CA PHE A 172 -7.02 18.86 -4.78
C PHE A 172 -8.31 18.12 -5.18
N GLY A 173 -9.14 18.79 -5.98
CA GLY A 173 -10.48 18.30 -6.36
C GLY A 173 -11.61 18.92 -5.53
N ASN A 174 -12.85 18.54 -5.85
CA ASN A 174 -14.05 19.09 -5.23
C ASN A 174 -14.63 18.12 -4.19
N PHE A 175 -14.48 18.45 -2.91
CA PHE A 175 -15.00 17.65 -1.80
C PHE A 175 -15.15 18.47 -0.52
N THR A 176 -16.06 18.04 0.34
CA THR A 176 -16.32 18.64 1.65
C THR A 176 -15.47 17.99 2.74
N ASP A 177 -15.32 18.69 3.86
CA ASP A 177 -14.67 18.13 5.06
C ASP A 177 -15.43 16.91 5.60
N ASN A 178 -16.75 16.85 5.37
CA ASN A 178 -17.57 15.71 5.77
C ASN A 178 -17.28 14.46 4.94
N ASP A 179 -16.96 14.62 3.66
CA ASP A 179 -16.57 13.50 2.79
C ASP A 179 -15.28 12.85 3.32
N VAL A 180 -14.29 13.65 3.70
CA VAL A 180 -13.03 13.17 4.30
C VAL A 180 -13.30 12.46 5.62
N LYS A 181 -14.08 13.06 6.52
CA LYS A 181 -14.45 12.43 7.80
C LYS A 181 -15.19 11.11 7.61
N THR A 182 -15.99 10.99 6.54
CA THR A 182 -16.69 9.76 6.19
C THR A 182 -15.71 8.67 5.75
N LEU A 183 -14.75 9.00 4.88
CA LEU A 183 -13.69 8.06 4.46
C LEU A 183 -12.84 7.59 5.65
N VAL A 184 -12.45 8.52 6.52
CA VAL A 184 -11.69 8.19 7.75
C VAL A 184 -12.48 7.27 8.66
N ALA A 185 -13.77 7.55 8.89
CA ALA A 185 -14.61 6.69 9.70
C ALA A 185 -14.78 5.28 9.12
N ILE A 186 -14.90 5.15 7.79
CA ILE A 186 -14.96 3.84 7.11
C ILE A 186 -13.65 3.08 7.34
N ALA A 187 -12.50 3.72 7.11
CA ALA A 187 -11.19 3.10 7.28
C ALA A 187 -10.97 2.62 8.73
N HIS A 188 -11.16 3.52 9.70
CA HIS A 188 -10.92 3.23 11.12
C HIS A 188 -11.84 2.15 11.67
N ARG A 189 -13.12 2.12 11.29
CA ARG A 189 -14.05 1.05 11.68
C ARG A 189 -13.67 -0.32 11.12
N ASN A 190 -12.85 -0.37 10.07
CA ASN A 190 -12.40 -1.62 9.44
C ASN A 190 -10.92 -1.91 9.71
N ASN A 191 -10.32 -1.20 10.67
CA ASN A 191 -8.92 -1.34 11.03
C ASN A 191 -7.97 -1.18 9.82
N VAL A 192 -8.26 -0.15 9.00
CA VAL A 192 -7.46 0.28 7.85
C VAL A 192 -6.82 1.62 8.20
N ARG A 193 -5.53 1.79 7.94
CA ARG A 193 -4.87 3.10 8.06
C ARG A 193 -5.34 4.03 6.96
N ILE A 194 -5.47 5.31 7.25
CA ILE A 194 -5.83 6.31 6.26
C ILE A 194 -4.91 7.52 6.33
N LEU A 195 -4.32 7.86 5.19
CA LEU A 195 -3.35 8.95 5.05
C LEU A 195 -3.82 9.93 3.96
N PRO A 196 -3.64 11.25 4.12
CA PRO A 196 -3.65 12.16 3.01
C PRO A 196 -2.35 11.97 2.20
N VAL A 197 -2.47 11.83 0.88
CA VAL A 197 -1.36 12.04 -0.03
C VAL A 197 -1.26 13.53 -0.31
N ILE A 198 -0.08 14.08 -0.14
CA ILE A 198 0.22 15.49 -0.42
C ILE A 198 1.23 15.54 -1.57
N HIS A 199 0.76 15.95 -2.74
CA HIS A 199 1.56 15.99 -3.98
C HIS A 199 1.85 17.41 -4.48
N ASN A 200 2.82 17.61 -5.37
CA ASN A 200 3.12 18.93 -5.97
C ASN A 200 2.59 19.12 -7.41
N LEU A 201 1.93 18.11 -7.96
CA LEU A 201 1.37 18.17 -9.32
C LEU A 201 0.20 19.17 -9.45
N LEU A 202 0.33 20.13 -10.38
CA LEU A 202 -0.67 21.19 -10.58
C LEU A 202 -1.63 20.94 -11.76
N TYR A 203 -1.34 19.96 -12.62
CA TYR A 203 -2.18 19.51 -13.74
C TYR A 203 -2.73 20.64 -14.63
N LYS A 204 -1.84 21.46 -15.20
CA LYS A 204 -2.18 22.54 -16.15
C LYS A 204 -1.15 22.65 -17.27
N PRO A 205 -1.45 23.28 -18.42
CA PRO A 205 -0.45 23.56 -19.45
C PRO A 205 0.76 24.32 -18.88
N GLY A 206 1.98 23.86 -19.18
CA GLY A 206 3.21 24.38 -18.55
C GLY A 206 3.36 24.03 -17.05
N GLY A 207 2.50 23.16 -16.53
CA GLY A 207 2.35 22.83 -15.12
C GLY A 207 3.59 22.20 -14.50
N VAL A 208 4.39 21.46 -15.26
CA VAL A 208 5.64 20.83 -14.76
C VAL A 208 6.56 21.86 -14.12
N LYS A 209 6.86 22.98 -14.81
CA LYS A 209 7.71 24.03 -14.24
C LYS A 209 7.11 24.61 -12.95
N ALA A 210 5.81 24.87 -12.95
CA ALA A 210 5.13 25.40 -11.78
C ALA A 210 5.13 24.40 -10.61
N SER A 211 4.95 23.10 -10.88
CA SER A 211 5.07 22.02 -9.90
C SER A 211 6.47 21.92 -9.30
N LYS A 212 7.52 22.06 -10.13
CA LYS A 212 8.92 22.17 -9.66
C LYS A 212 9.12 23.39 -8.76
N ASP A 213 8.60 24.54 -9.18
CA ASP A 213 8.78 25.82 -8.48
C ASP A 213 8.09 25.86 -7.12
N VAL A 214 6.95 25.20 -6.96
CA VAL A 214 6.26 25.05 -5.67
C VAL A 214 7.11 24.26 -4.68
N VAL A 215 7.68 23.12 -5.10
CA VAL A 215 8.59 22.34 -4.24
C VAL A 215 9.81 23.17 -3.86
N ARG A 216 10.47 23.80 -4.83
CA ARG A 216 11.63 24.67 -4.59
C ARG A 216 11.33 25.75 -3.56
N SER A 217 10.18 26.41 -3.69
CA SER A 217 9.75 27.46 -2.76
C SER A 217 9.59 26.91 -1.34
N VAL A 218 8.95 25.75 -1.17
CA VAL A 218 8.77 25.11 0.14
C VAL A 218 10.10 24.68 0.75
N VAL A 219 11.02 24.11 -0.02
CA VAL A 219 12.27 23.55 0.51
C VAL A 219 13.41 24.57 0.66
N SER A 220 13.25 25.77 0.08
CA SER A 220 14.26 26.83 0.00
C SER A 220 14.82 27.34 1.34
N SER A 221 14.04 27.25 2.43
CA SER A 221 14.49 27.69 3.76
C SER A 221 13.94 26.80 4.88
N PRO A 222 14.61 26.71 6.04
CA PRO A 222 14.09 26.02 7.22
C PRO A 222 12.71 26.53 7.67
N GLU A 223 12.45 27.83 7.53
CA GLU A 223 11.17 28.45 7.91
C GLU A 223 10.03 27.97 7.00
N ASN A 224 10.27 27.90 5.69
CA ASN A 224 9.28 27.42 4.72
C ASN A 224 8.98 25.92 4.90
N ARG A 225 10.03 25.11 5.15
CA ARG A 225 9.83 23.70 5.48
C ARG A 225 9.06 23.52 6.78
N ASN A 226 9.37 24.30 7.82
CA ASN A 226 8.63 24.23 9.07
C ASN A 226 7.17 24.66 8.91
N LYS A 227 6.86 25.68 8.09
CA LYS A 227 5.47 26.04 7.75
C LYS A 227 4.73 24.85 7.12
N PHE A 228 5.36 24.18 6.15
CA PHE A 228 4.81 22.96 5.55
C PHE A 228 4.59 21.85 6.56
N VAL A 229 5.57 21.58 7.42
CA VAL A 229 5.45 20.60 8.50
C VAL A 229 4.26 20.90 9.41
N GLN A 230 4.06 22.16 9.81
CA GLN A 230 2.90 22.54 10.64
C GLN A 230 1.58 22.42 9.88
N SER A 231 1.55 22.76 8.59
CA SER A 231 0.35 22.62 7.76
C SER A 231 -0.07 21.14 7.63
N VAL A 232 0.88 20.23 7.39
CA VAL A 232 0.63 18.79 7.35
C VAL A 232 0.17 18.27 8.72
N LEU A 233 0.82 18.66 9.81
CA LEU A 233 0.39 18.27 11.16
C LEU A 233 -1.04 18.74 11.48
N ASN A 234 -1.40 19.95 11.06
CA ASN A 234 -2.75 20.46 11.24
C ASN A 234 -3.76 19.62 10.43
N LEU A 235 -3.47 19.33 9.16
CA LEU A 235 -4.31 18.48 8.31
C LEU A 235 -4.56 17.10 8.95
N VAL A 236 -3.48 16.46 9.42
CA VAL A 236 -3.55 15.14 10.09
C VAL A 236 -4.46 15.19 11.32
N LYS A 237 -4.32 16.21 12.16
CA LYS A 237 -5.14 16.38 13.37
C LYS A 237 -6.60 16.71 13.06
N THR A 238 -6.85 17.59 12.10
CA THR A 238 -8.20 18.05 11.74
C THR A 238 -9.11 16.90 11.30
N PHE A 239 -8.56 15.98 10.52
CA PHE A 239 -9.33 14.86 9.94
C PHE A 239 -9.10 13.53 10.63
N ASN A 240 -8.28 13.49 11.69
CA ASN A 240 -7.91 12.26 12.39
C ASN A 240 -7.27 11.23 11.45
N PHE A 241 -6.32 11.66 10.62
CA PHE A 241 -5.51 10.76 9.82
C PHE A 241 -4.45 10.05 10.68
N ASP A 242 -3.94 8.91 10.20
CA ASP A 242 -2.94 8.11 10.91
C ASP A 242 -1.50 8.56 10.66
N GLY A 243 -1.34 9.58 9.82
CA GLY A 243 -0.08 10.07 9.31
C GLY A 243 -0.24 10.84 8.01
N ALA A 244 0.82 10.89 7.22
CA ALA A 244 0.83 11.51 5.89
C ALA A 244 1.62 10.66 4.89
N ASN A 245 1.21 10.71 3.62
CA ASN A 245 2.02 10.27 2.49
C ASN A 245 2.52 11.50 1.73
N LEU A 246 3.82 11.58 1.48
CA LEU A 246 4.40 12.59 0.59
C LEU A 246 4.67 12.01 -0.79
N ASP A 247 4.14 12.68 -1.79
CA ASP A 247 4.31 12.32 -3.20
C ASP A 247 4.91 13.51 -3.96
N ILE A 248 6.22 13.65 -3.85
CA ILE A 248 6.95 14.74 -4.49
C ILE A 248 7.52 14.21 -5.80
N GLU A 249 7.08 14.80 -6.91
CA GLU A 249 7.47 14.48 -8.28
C GLU A 249 7.97 15.74 -8.98
N ASP A 250 8.55 15.61 -10.18
CA ASP A 250 8.98 16.75 -11.00
C ASP A 250 9.67 17.84 -10.18
N VAL A 251 10.96 17.64 -9.88
CA VAL A 251 11.77 18.56 -9.05
C VAL A 251 13.07 18.96 -9.72
N TYR A 252 13.68 20.05 -9.24
CA TYR A 252 15.02 20.43 -9.65
C TYR A 252 16.05 19.55 -8.91
N PHE A 253 17.09 19.13 -9.62
CA PHE A 253 18.13 18.29 -9.02
C PHE A 253 18.88 19.04 -7.91
N GLU A 254 19.03 20.34 -8.08
CA GLU A 254 19.64 21.29 -7.15
C GLU A 254 18.96 21.30 -5.78
N ASP A 255 17.67 20.93 -5.72
CA ASP A 255 16.89 20.91 -4.47
C ASP A 255 16.99 19.57 -3.72
N SER A 256 17.72 18.57 -4.24
CA SER A 256 17.80 17.20 -3.69
C SER A 256 18.08 17.15 -2.19
N LYS A 257 19.08 17.92 -1.72
CA LYS A 257 19.43 17.98 -0.29
C LYS A 257 18.31 18.60 0.54
N ASN A 258 17.66 19.64 0.03
CA ASN A 258 16.60 20.36 0.73
C ASN A 258 15.30 19.53 0.79
N ILE A 259 15.01 18.73 -0.25
CA ILE A 259 13.94 17.73 -0.24
C ILE A 259 14.22 16.67 0.84
N SER A 260 15.45 16.17 0.93
CA SER A 260 15.84 15.21 1.98
C SER A 260 15.68 15.78 3.39
N LEU A 261 15.99 17.07 3.59
CA LEU A 261 15.75 17.77 4.85
C LEU A 261 14.26 17.89 5.17
N LEU A 262 13.40 18.19 4.17
CA LEU A 262 11.94 18.22 4.36
C LEU A 262 11.41 16.88 4.87
N TYR A 263 11.82 15.77 4.24
CA TYR A 263 11.44 14.43 4.70
C TYR A 263 11.88 14.17 6.14
N ALA A 264 13.14 14.51 6.48
CA ALA A 264 13.68 14.31 7.82
C ALA A 264 12.93 15.13 8.88
N GLU A 265 12.65 16.40 8.61
CA GLU A 265 11.95 17.32 9.51
C GLU A 265 10.48 16.90 9.70
N LEU A 266 9.77 16.57 8.62
CA LEU A 266 8.39 16.09 8.68
C LEU A 266 8.29 14.74 9.39
N GLY A 267 9.14 13.79 9.04
CA GLY A 267 9.14 12.46 9.66
C GLY A 267 9.41 12.51 11.16
N ALA A 268 10.35 13.37 11.59
CA ALA A 268 10.59 13.60 13.02
C ALA A 268 9.40 14.25 13.71
N ALA A 269 8.72 15.21 13.06
CA ALA A 269 7.58 15.91 13.63
C ALA A 269 6.33 15.01 13.78
N LEU A 270 6.01 14.20 12.77
CA LEU A 270 4.92 13.21 12.81
C LEU A 270 5.19 12.15 13.88
N ARG A 271 6.40 11.57 13.91
CA ARG A 271 6.76 10.52 14.87
C ARG A 271 6.66 10.98 16.33
N ARG A 272 7.03 12.23 16.63
CA ARG A 272 6.87 12.80 17.99
C ARG A 272 5.42 12.86 18.46
N GLN A 273 4.47 12.87 17.53
CA GLN A 273 3.03 12.90 17.80
C GLN A 273 2.37 11.52 17.64
N GLY A 274 3.14 10.46 17.39
CA GLY A 274 2.61 9.11 17.20
C GLY A 274 2.05 8.82 15.80
N TYR A 275 2.29 9.72 14.83
CA TYR A 275 1.87 9.55 13.44
C TYR A 275 2.99 8.94 12.58
N ILE A 276 2.60 8.30 11.48
CA ILE A 276 3.56 7.76 10.50
C ILE A 276 3.79 8.72 9.33
N LEU A 277 4.96 8.62 8.71
CA LEU A 277 5.23 9.20 7.39
C LEU A 277 5.47 8.08 6.38
N THR A 278 4.74 8.10 5.27
CA THR A 278 5.04 7.29 4.08
C THR A 278 5.43 8.18 2.91
N SER A 279 6.09 7.60 1.92
CA SER A 279 6.48 8.31 0.69
C SER A 279 6.04 7.54 -0.54
N SER A 280 5.80 8.25 -1.63
CA SER A 280 5.80 7.74 -2.99
C SER A 280 7.00 8.38 -3.70
N VAL A 281 7.98 7.59 -4.14
CA VAL A 281 9.24 8.10 -4.69
C VAL A 281 9.49 7.56 -6.09
N PRO A 282 9.87 8.41 -7.06
CA PRO A 282 10.25 7.97 -8.41
C PRO A 282 11.27 6.83 -8.40
N SER A 283 11.00 5.78 -9.18
CA SER A 283 11.84 4.58 -9.22
C SER A 283 13.27 4.84 -9.70
N ARG A 284 14.20 4.13 -9.06
CA ARG A 284 15.61 4.05 -9.42
C ARG A 284 16.03 2.58 -9.42
N ALA A 285 16.92 2.22 -10.35
CA ALA A 285 17.50 0.89 -10.42
C ALA A 285 19.02 0.88 -10.16
N SER A 286 19.62 2.06 -9.92
CA SER A 286 21.03 2.23 -9.56
C SER A 286 21.29 3.64 -9.03
N ASP A 287 22.49 3.87 -8.51
CA ASP A 287 22.97 5.22 -8.15
C ASP A 287 23.30 6.09 -9.38
N ALA A 288 23.43 5.49 -10.57
CA ALA A 288 23.72 6.23 -11.79
C ALA A 288 22.58 7.21 -12.12
N MET A 289 22.95 8.41 -12.58
CA MET A 289 22.03 9.51 -12.88
C MET A 289 21.36 9.35 -14.25
N LEU A 290 20.65 8.23 -14.44
CA LEU A 290 20.09 7.84 -15.73
C LEU A 290 18.74 8.47 -16.04
N ASN A 291 18.02 8.95 -15.02
CA ASN A 291 16.68 9.50 -15.19
C ASN A 291 16.51 10.81 -14.40
N PRO A 292 16.46 11.98 -15.07
CA PRO A 292 16.25 13.27 -14.41
C PRO A 292 15.04 13.31 -13.48
N PHE A 293 13.99 12.54 -13.76
CA PHE A 293 12.79 12.44 -12.94
C PHE A 293 13.08 11.87 -11.54
N SER A 294 14.03 10.94 -11.40
CA SER A 294 14.34 10.30 -10.11
C SER A 294 15.69 10.69 -9.51
N ASN A 295 16.55 11.39 -10.26
CA ASN A 295 17.91 11.76 -9.83
C ASN A 295 17.96 12.59 -8.54
N ALA A 296 16.95 13.42 -8.28
CA ALA A 296 16.92 14.29 -7.11
C ALA A 296 16.59 13.56 -5.79
N PHE A 297 16.17 12.29 -5.84
CA PHE A 297 15.69 11.56 -4.67
C PHE A 297 16.77 10.67 -4.08
N ASP A 298 17.27 11.05 -2.91
CA ASP A 298 18.19 10.25 -2.10
C ASP A 298 17.42 9.19 -1.31
N TYR A 299 17.46 7.95 -1.80
CA TYR A 299 16.73 6.83 -1.20
C TYR A 299 17.17 6.54 0.23
N ALA A 300 18.45 6.70 0.56
CA ALA A 300 18.94 6.39 1.90
C ALA A 300 18.51 7.47 2.89
N ALA A 301 18.59 8.74 2.51
CA ALA A 301 18.14 9.86 3.34
C ALA A 301 16.61 9.80 3.57
N ILE A 302 15.83 9.62 2.50
CA ILE A 302 14.36 9.53 2.59
C ILE A 302 13.95 8.25 3.35
N GLY A 303 14.53 7.10 3.04
CA GLY A 303 14.25 5.81 3.70
C GLY A 303 14.52 5.81 5.21
N LYS A 304 15.48 6.63 5.68
CA LYS A 304 15.73 6.87 7.10
C LYS A 304 14.63 7.72 7.77
N ALA A 305 14.07 8.67 7.04
CA ALA A 305 13.08 9.62 7.55
C ALA A 305 11.67 9.02 7.69
N VAL A 306 11.26 8.22 6.70
CA VAL A 306 9.90 7.65 6.60
C VAL A 306 9.76 6.34 7.38
N ASP A 307 8.53 5.97 7.74
CA ASP A 307 8.20 4.69 8.36
C ASP A 307 7.99 3.59 7.30
N ARG A 308 7.43 3.96 6.13
CA ARG A 308 7.30 3.10 4.94
C ARG A 308 7.69 3.87 3.69
N PHE A 309 8.37 3.22 2.75
CA PHE A 309 8.89 3.80 1.52
C PHE A 309 8.21 3.16 0.31
N GLY A 310 7.30 3.88 -0.33
CA GLY A 310 6.69 3.52 -1.60
C GLY A 310 7.61 3.89 -2.75
N VAL A 311 7.88 2.92 -3.62
CA VAL A 311 8.61 3.14 -4.85
C VAL A 311 7.66 3.06 -6.03
N MET A 312 7.62 4.13 -6.83
CA MET A 312 6.73 4.25 -7.98
C MET A 312 7.24 3.46 -9.17
N LEU A 313 6.61 2.32 -9.43
CA LEU A 313 7.04 1.41 -10.50
C LEU A 313 6.34 1.68 -11.83
N TYR A 314 5.17 2.31 -11.82
CA TYR A 314 4.38 2.62 -13.01
C TYR A 314 5.04 3.74 -13.83
N ASN A 315 6.03 3.38 -14.66
CA ASN A 315 6.65 4.22 -15.70
C ASN A 315 7.65 3.42 -16.56
N GLU A 316 7.53 2.09 -16.62
CA GLU A 316 8.37 1.30 -17.53
C GLU A 316 8.02 1.65 -18.98
N HIS A 317 6.71 1.69 -19.28
CA HIS A 317 6.14 2.16 -20.54
C HIS A 317 4.94 3.10 -20.31
N GLY A 318 4.51 3.80 -21.36
CA GLY A 318 3.34 4.69 -21.35
C GLY A 318 3.67 6.19 -21.32
N TRP A 319 4.94 6.55 -21.17
CA TRP A 319 5.42 7.93 -21.35
C TRP A 319 5.83 8.19 -22.82
N PRO A 320 5.81 9.45 -23.29
CA PRO A 320 6.12 9.78 -24.69
C PRO A 320 7.49 9.29 -25.14
N GLY A 321 7.52 8.37 -26.12
CA GLY A 321 8.76 7.78 -26.65
C GLY A 321 9.22 6.48 -25.99
N SER A 322 8.50 5.96 -24.99
CA SER A 322 8.80 4.67 -24.35
C SER A 322 8.65 3.45 -25.26
N GLY A 323 7.82 3.56 -26.30
CA GLY A 323 7.35 2.41 -27.08
C GLY A 323 6.34 1.55 -26.30
N PRO A 324 5.71 0.57 -26.97
CA PRO A 324 4.71 -0.29 -26.34
C PRO A 324 5.36 -1.26 -25.34
N GLY A 325 4.64 -1.56 -24.26
CA GLY A 325 5.06 -2.54 -23.27
C GLY A 325 4.26 -2.48 -21.96
N PRO A 326 4.56 -3.38 -21.00
CA PRO A 326 3.96 -3.37 -19.67
C PRO A 326 4.12 -2.04 -18.95
N VAL A 327 3.11 -1.63 -18.18
CA VAL A 327 3.25 -0.48 -17.27
C VAL A 327 4.27 -0.81 -16.16
N VAL A 328 4.18 -2.04 -15.63
CA VAL A 328 5.13 -2.63 -14.68
C VAL A 328 5.30 -4.13 -14.97
N SER A 329 6.39 -4.50 -15.64
CA SER A 329 6.83 -5.88 -15.78
C SER A 329 7.40 -6.42 -14.47
N ILE A 330 7.30 -7.74 -14.28
CA ILE A 330 7.87 -8.38 -13.09
C ILE A 330 9.39 -8.22 -13.00
N GLY A 331 10.08 -8.19 -14.15
CA GLY A 331 11.52 -8.00 -14.23
C GLY A 331 11.95 -6.59 -13.84
N TRP A 332 11.20 -5.57 -14.26
CA TRP A 332 11.44 -4.19 -13.83
C TRP A 332 11.20 -4.01 -12.34
N MET A 333 10.08 -4.54 -11.82
CA MET A 333 9.79 -4.54 -10.39
C MET A 333 10.93 -5.17 -9.59
N GLU A 334 11.40 -6.36 -9.97
CA GLU A 334 12.50 -7.04 -9.27
C GLU A 334 13.78 -6.20 -9.31
N ARG A 335 14.12 -5.62 -10.47
CA ARG A 335 15.34 -4.80 -10.64
C ARG A 335 15.31 -3.57 -9.72
N VAL A 336 14.19 -2.85 -9.68
CA VAL A 336 14.04 -1.66 -8.82
C VAL A 336 14.09 -2.08 -7.35
N LEU A 337 13.36 -3.12 -6.95
CA LEU A 337 13.36 -3.59 -5.57
C LEU A 337 14.75 -4.06 -5.09
N LYS A 338 15.50 -4.77 -5.94
CA LYS A 338 16.88 -5.21 -5.63
C LYS A 338 17.79 -4.03 -5.29
N TYR A 339 17.63 -2.90 -5.97
CA TYR A 339 18.33 -1.66 -5.65
C TYR A 339 17.78 -0.99 -4.40
N THR A 340 16.46 -0.81 -4.29
CA THR A 340 15.83 -0.10 -3.16
C THR A 340 16.20 -0.71 -1.81
N ILE A 341 16.21 -2.05 -1.71
CA ILE A 341 16.54 -2.75 -0.46
C ILE A 341 18.02 -2.66 -0.06
N THR A 342 18.93 -2.17 -0.94
CA THR A 342 20.31 -1.87 -0.53
C THR A 342 20.40 -0.54 0.22
N LYS A 343 19.35 0.29 0.18
CA LYS A 343 19.34 1.64 0.75
C LYS A 343 18.59 1.72 2.08
N MET A 344 17.74 0.73 2.38
CA MET A 344 16.94 0.67 3.61
C MET A 344 16.45 -0.77 3.90
N PRO A 345 15.98 -1.06 5.12
CA PRO A 345 15.40 -2.37 5.43
C PRO A 345 14.23 -2.74 4.49
N SER A 346 14.25 -3.96 3.96
CA SER A 346 13.27 -4.41 2.96
C SER A 346 11.83 -4.30 3.46
N ASN A 347 11.60 -4.58 4.75
CA ASN A 347 10.28 -4.51 5.37
C ASN A 347 9.68 -3.11 5.50
N LYS A 348 10.40 -2.05 5.09
CA LYS A 348 9.84 -0.69 4.94
C LYS A 348 9.36 -0.43 3.51
N VAL A 349 9.81 -1.20 2.52
CA VAL A 349 9.58 -0.94 1.11
C VAL A 349 8.22 -1.49 0.69
N PHE A 350 7.39 -0.69 0.03
CA PHE A 350 6.22 -1.19 -0.69
C PHE A 350 6.28 -0.73 -2.15
N SER A 351 5.64 -1.50 -3.02
CA SER A 351 5.75 -1.35 -4.47
C SER A 351 4.50 -0.68 -5.02
N ASP A 352 4.60 0.55 -5.51
CA ASP A 352 3.46 1.22 -6.12
C ASP A 352 3.33 0.72 -7.56
N VAL A 353 2.33 -0.13 -7.79
CA VAL A 353 2.08 -0.83 -9.05
C VAL A 353 0.80 -0.31 -9.70
N SER A 354 0.78 -0.36 -11.03
CA SER A 354 -0.41 -0.09 -11.82
C SER A 354 -1.47 -1.17 -11.60
N VAL A 355 -2.73 -0.75 -11.65
CA VAL A 355 -3.90 -1.63 -11.92
C VAL A 355 -4.65 -1.20 -13.18
N PHE A 356 -3.93 -0.51 -14.08
CA PHE A 356 -4.38 0.04 -15.35
C PHE A 356 -3.38 -0.34 -16.44
N GLY A 357 -3.66 0.06 -17.68
CA GLY A 357 -2.83 -0.19 -18.85
C GLY A 357 -2.71 0.99 -19.81
N PHE A 358 -2.08 0.73 -20.95
CA PHE A 358 -2.09 1.63 -22.10
C PHE A 358 -2.45 0.90 -23.40
N ASP A 359 -3.22 1.57 -24.24
CA ASP A 359 -3.40 1.28 -25.66
C ASP A 359 -2.42 2.13 -26.48
N PHE A 360 -1.40 1.47 -27.03
CA PHE A 360 -0.38 2.10 -27.85
C PHE A 360 -0.78 2.05 -29.33
N ASN A 361 -0.89 3.22 -29.95
CA ASN A 361 -1.01 3.35 -31.40
C ASN A 361 0.38 3.20 -32.03
N LEU A 362 0.66 2.05 -32.63
CA LEU A 362 1.95 1.74 -33.25
C LEU A 362 2.18 2.54 -34.54
N THR A 363 1.13 3.14 -35.11
CA THR A 363 1.20 3.96 -36.32
C THR A 363 1.54 5.41 -36.00
N THR A 364 0.95 5.99 -34.95
CA THR A 364 1.19 7.40 -34.56
C THR A 364 2.24 7.55 -33.46
N GLY A 365 2.50 6.49 -32.68
CA GLY A 365 3.37 6.52 -31.50
C GLY A 365 2.67 6.98 -30.22
N ASP A 366 1.36 7.27 -30.27
CA ASP A 366 0.59 7.73 -29.12
C ASP A 366 0.27 6.58 -28.16
N ALA A 367 0.21 6.87 -26.86
CA ALA A 367 -0.27 5.95 -25.83
C ALA A 367 -1.51 6.54 -25.14
N LYS A 368 -2.57 5.73 -24.99
CA LYS A 368 -3.80 6.11 -24.31
C LYS A 368 -4.03 5.26 -23.07
N TYR A 369 -4.31 5.91 -21.96
CA TYR A 369 -4.62 5.26 -20.70
C TYR A 369 -5.87 4.38 -20.82
N VAL A 370 -5.82 3.15 -20.29
CA VAL A 370 -6.98 2.23 -20.26
C VAL A 370 -7.15 1.59 -18.89
N THR A 371 -8.40 1.46 -18.44
CA THR A 371 -8.76 0.61 -17.28
C THR A 371 -8.86 -0.86 -17.71
N TYR A 372 -9.00 -1.77 -16.75
CA TYR A 372 -9.28 -3.17 -17.06
C TYR A 372 -10.54 -3.31 -17.94
N ASP A 373 -11.66 -2.70 -17.53
CA ASP A 373 -12.93 -2.79 -18.26
C ASP A 373 -12.82 -2.22 -19.68
N ILE A 374 -12.06 -1.13 -19.88
CA ILE A 374 -11.80 -0.57 -21.21
C ILE A 374 -10.97 -1.54 -22.07
N ALA A 375 -9.90 -2.12 -21.52
CA ALA A 375 -9.06 -3.09 -22.24
C ALA A 375 -9.88 -4.31 -22.68
N ILE A 376 -10.71 -4.86 -21.80
CA ILE A 376 -11.62 -5.97 -22.15
C ILE A 376 -12.61 -5.56 -23.24
N GLY A 377 -13.19 -4.36 -23.16
CA GLY A 377 -14.10 -3.84 -24.17
C GLY A 377 -13.46 -3.71 -25.55
N ILE A 378 -12.20 -3.24 -25.63
CA ILE A 378 -11.45 -3.15 -26.89
C ILE A 378 -11.19 -4.56 -27.45
N ALA A 379 -10.71 -5.49 -26.62
CA ALA A 379 -10.46 -6.86 -27.05
C ALA A 379 -11.72 -7.53 -27.62
N GLN A 380 -12.87 -7.35 -26.96
CA GLN A 380 -14.16 -7.84 -27.44
C GLN A 380 -14.58 -7.17 -28.76
N LYS A 381 -14.46 -5.84 -28.86
CA LYS A 381 -14.83 -5.09 -30.07
C LYS A 381 -14.10 -5.62 -31.31
N TYR A 382 -12.82 -5.92 -31.19
CA TYR A 382 -11.98 -6.34 -32.32
C TYR A 382 -11.77 -7.85 -32.40
N GLY A 383 -12.46 -8.65 -31.57
CA GLY A 383 -12.28 -10.11 -31.53
C GLY A 383 -10.84 -10.54 -31.23
N SER A 384 -10.10 -9.71 -30.48
CA SER A 384 -8.68 -9.93 -30.19
C SER A 384 -8.51 -10.92 -29.05
N GLN A 385 -7.62 -11.90 -29.24
CA GLN A 385 -7.26 -12.85 -28.18
C GLN A 385 -6.33 -12.16 -27.18
N ILE A 386 -6.74 -12.12 -25.91
CA ILE A 386 -5.88 -11.70 -24.80
C ILE A 386 -4.92 -12.85 -24.49
N ILE A 387 -3.62 -12.58 -24.58
CA ILE A 387 -2.56 -13.49 -24.15
C ILE A 387 -1.95 -12.99 -22.84
N PHE A 388 -1.27 -13.87 -22.13
CA PHE A 388 -0.48 -13.53 -20.94
C PHE A 388 0.98 -13.70 -21.30
N ASP A 389 1.75 -12.61 -21.30
CA ASP A 389 3.18 -12.69 -21.56
C ASP A 389 3.88 -13.24 -20.31
N GLU A 390 4.36 -14.49 -20.40
CA GLU A 390 4.98 -15.19 -19.27
C GLU A 390 6.33 -14.57 -18.86
N LYS A 391 7.00 -13.82 -19.75
CA LYS A 391 8.30 -13.21 -19.43
C LYS A 391 8.11 -11.97 -18.56
N THR A 392 7.14 -11.12 -18.90
CA THR A 392 6.84 -9.89 -18.16
C THR A 392 5.79 -10.10 -17.07
N GLN A 393 5.09 -11.24 -17.10
CA GLN A 393 3.92 -11.55 -16.26
C GLN A 393 2.85 -10.46 -16.41
N THR A 394 2.45 -10.17 -17.65
CA THR A 394 1.51 -9.09 -17.99
C THR A 394 0.58 -9.51 -19.12
N PRO A 395 -0.75 -9.30 -19.02
CA PRO A 395 -1.66 -9.54 -20.13
C PRO A 395 -1.51 -8.48 -21.22
N MET A 396 -1.69 -8.92 -22.47
CA MET A 396 -1.69 -8.05 -23.64
C MET A 396 -2.54 -8.59 -24.79
N PHE A 397 -2.92 -7.72 -25.72
CA PHE A 397 -3.42 -8.08 -27.04
C PHE A 397 -3.06 -7.02 -28.07
N SER A 398 -3.12 -7.37 -29.35
CA SER A 398 -2.93 -6.44 -30.46
C SER A 398 -4.16 -6.41 -31.35
N TYR A 399 -4.46 -5.27 -31.97
CA TYR A 399 -5.56 -5.14 -32.92
C TYR A 399 -5.23 -4.17 -34.05
N THR A 400 -6.02 -4.20 -35.12
CA THR A 400 -5.99 -3.19 -36.18
C THR A 400 -7.31 -2.43 -36.13
N ALA A 401 -7.24 -1.11 -35.93
CA ALA A 401 -8.39 -0.24 -35.87
C ALA A 401 -9.04 -0.08 -37.26
N GLU A 402 -10.28 0.41 -37.31
CA GLU A 402 -11.04 0.61 -38.55
C GLU A 402 -10.34 1.54 -39.55
N ASN A 403 -9.52 2.48 -39.06
CA ASN A 403 -8.71 3.39 -39.87
C ASN A 403 -7.38 2.77 -40.36
N GLY A 404 -7.14 1.48 -40.10
CA GLY A 404 -5.92 0.77 -40.47
C GLY A 404 -4.75 0.93 -39.49
N ASN A 405 -4.88 1.74 -38.44
CA ASN A 405 -3.83 1.89 -37.44
C ASN A 405 -3.64 0.58 -36.67
N LYS A 406 -2.39 0.23 -36.39
CA LYS A 406 -2.04 -0.94 -35.58
C LYS A 406 -1.90 -0.53 -34.12
N HIS A 407 -2.38 -1.39 -33.23
CA HIS A 407 -2.42 -1.12 -31.82
C HIS A 407 -1.91 -2.31 -30.99
N GLU A 408 -1.32 -2.00 -29.85
CA GLU A 408 -0.91 -2.97 -28.83
C GLU A 408 -1.38 -2.48 -27.47
N VAL A 409 -2.09 -3.32 -26.73
CA VAL A 409 -2.66 -2.98 -25.42
C VAL A 409 -2.01 -3.84 -24.37
N TRP A 410 -1.40 -3.19 -23.37
CA TRP A 410 -0.85 -3.83 -22.18
C TRP A 410 -1.61 -3.34 -20.96
N PHE A 411 -2.06 -4.24 -20.10
CA PHE A 411 -2.87 -3.91 -18.93
C PHE A 411 -2.59 -4.85 -17.76
N GLU A 412 -3.33 -4.73 -16.67
CA GLU A 412 -3.14 -5.51 -15.46
C GLU A 412 -4.40 -6.32 -15.15
N ASP A 413 -4.21 -7.55 -14.68
CA ASP A 413 -5.29 -8.41 -14.20
C ASP A 413 -4.90 -9.14 -12.91
N SER A 414 -5.79 -9.98 -12.39
CA SER A 414 -5.52 -10.78 -11.20
C SER A 414 -4.25 -11.64 -11.27
N ARG A 415 -3.84 -12.12 -12.45
CA ARG A 415 -2.64 -12.97 -12.64
C ARG A 415 -1.36 -12.13 -12.53
N SER A 416 -1.32 -10.96 -13.16
CA SER A 416 -0.16 -10.07 -13.09
C SER A 416 0.01 -9.49 -11.69
N ILE A 417 -1.09 -9.12 -11.00
CA ILE A 417 -1.03 -8.64 -9.62
C ILE A 417 -0.62 -9.75 -8.65
N LYS A 418 -1.09 -10.99 -8.85
CA LYS A 418 -0.62 -12.14 -8.03
C LYS A 418 0.89 -12.33 -8.13
N SER A 419 1.44 -12.24 -9.33
CA SER A 419 2.88 -12.35 -9.57
C SER A 419 3.67 -11.26 -8.84
N LYS A 420 3.16 -10.02 -8.85
CA LYS A 420 3.76 -8.88 -8.13
C LYS A 420 3.68 -9.05 -6.61
N ILE A 421 2.56 -9.58 -6.08
CA ILE A 421 2.42 -9.91 -4.64
C ILE A 421 3.42 -11.00 -4.23
N ASP A 422 3.55 -12.06 -5.03
CA ASP A 422 4.49 -13.15 -4.76
C ASP A 422 5.93 -12.66 -4.76
N LEU A 423 6.29 -11.80 -5.72
CA LEU A 423 7.62 -11.19 -5.77
C LEU A 423 7.87 -10.32 -4.52
N ALA A 424 6.94 -9.43 -4.18
CA ALA A 424 7.05 -8.57 -3.00
C ALA A 424 7.29 -9.39 -1.71
N TYR A 425 6.54 -10.47 -1.53
CA TYR A 425 6.68 -11.38 -0.39
C TYR A 425 8.01 -12.15 -0.42
N SER A 426 8.42 -12.69 -1.58
CA SER A 426 9.69 -13.42 -1.72
C SER A 426 10.91 -12.54 -1.41
N MET A 427 10.84 -11.25 -1.77
CA MET A 427 11.86 -10.25 -1.49
C MET A 427 11.78 -9.67 -0.08
N LYS A 428 10.84 -10.16 0.75
CA LYS A 428 10.60 -9.70 2.13
C LYS A 428 10.36 -8.18 2.22
N THR A 429 9.72 -7.64 1.19
CA THR A 429 9.21 -6.26 1.20
C THR A 429 7.87 -6.19 1.93
N ASP A 430 7.41 -4.99 2.29
CA ASP A 430 6.17 -4.83 3.05
C ASP A 430 4.94 -5.23 2.23
N GLY A 431 4.91 -4.96 0.93
CA GLY A 431 3.81 -5.37 0.06
C GLY A 431 3.67 -4.50 -1.20
N VAL A 432 2.43 -4.36 -1.68
CA VAL A 432 2.10 -3.64 -2.92
C VAL A 432 1.07 -2.55 -2.67
N ALA A 433 1.12 -1.49 -3.47
CA ALA A 433 0.15 -0.41 -3.49
C ALA A 433 -0.46 -0.29 -4.89
N PHE A 434 -1.78 -0.12 -4.96
CA PHE A 434 -2.50 -0.04 -6.24
C PHE A 434 -2.75 1.41 -6.62
N TRP A 435 -2.09 1.85 -7.70
CA TRP A 435 -2.44 3.06 -8.44
C TRP A 435 -3.32 2.67 -9.64
N ARG A 436 -4.64 2.91 -9.61
CA ARG A 436 -5.44 3.37 -8.45
C ARG A 436 -6.74 2.59 -8.32
N LEU A 437 -7.33 2.66 -7.13
CA LEU A 437 -8.61 2.02 -6.85
C LEU A 437 -9.71 2.52 -7.80
N GLY A 438 -10.53 1.60 -8.30
CA GLY A 438 -11.62 1.84 -9.24
C GLY A 438 -11.29 1.50 -10.70
N LEU A 439 -10.04 1.17 -11.03
CA LEU A 439 -9.60 0.90 -12.40
C LEU A 439 -9.24 -0.58 -12.64
N GLU A 440 -9.15 -1.34 -11.57
CA GLU A 440 -8.64 -2.70 -11.51
C GLU A 440 -9.62 -3.78 -12.01
N ASP A 441 -9.07 -4.94 -12.38
CA ASP A 441 -9.81 -6.21 -12.46
C ASP A 441 -10.45 -6.53 -11.11
N LYS A 442 -11.78 -6.70 -11.08
CA LYS A 442 -12.51 -7.07 -9.85
C LYS A 442 -12.03 -8.40 -9.25
N ASN A 443 -11.49 -9.31 -10.06
CA ASN A 443 -10.95 -10.58 -9.57
C ASN A 443 -9.65 -10.43 -8.78
N ILE A 444 -8.96 -9.27 -8.82
CA ILE A 444 -7.80 -9.00 -7.96
C ILE A 444 -8.20 -9.15 -6.49
N TRP A 445 -9.36 -8.65 -6.09
CA TRP A 445 -9.83 -8.75 -4.70
C TRP A 445 -10.18 -10.17 -4.30
N LYS A 446 -10.78 -10.94 -5.21
CA LYS A 446 -11.04 -12.36 -5.01
C LYS A 446 -9.74 -13.13 -4.82
N MET A 447 -8.77 -12.91 -5.71
CA MET A 447 -7.43 -13.51 -5.61
C MET A 447 -6.75 -13.14 -4.29
N ILE A 448 -6.77 -11.88 -3.86
CA ILE A 448 -6.17 -11.47 -2.57
C ILE A 448 -6.83 -12.21 -1.40
N ASN A 449 -8.15 -12.34 -1.39
CA ASN A 449 -8.86 -13.04 -0.32
C ASN A 449 -8.50 -14.54 -0.27
N ASP A 450 -8.34 -15.16 -1.44
CA ASP A 450 -8.20 -16.61 -1.56
C ASP A 450 -6.73 -17.04 -1.44
N GLU A 451 -5.79 -16.22 -1.88
CA GLU A 451 -4.40 -16.60 -2.09
C GLU A 451 -3.39 -15.75 -1.32
N ALA A 452 -3.81 -14.70 -0.60
CA ALA A 452 -2.95 -13.88 0.24
C ALA A 452 -3.54 -13.65 1.64
N VAL A 453 -2.69 -13.13 2.54
CA VAL A 453 -3.07 -12.67 3.88
C VAL A 453 -2.69 -11.20 3.99
N VAL A 454 -3.70 -10.34 4.17
CA VAL A 454 -3.49 -8.89 4.26
C VAL A 454 -3.08 -8.50 5.67
N LYS A 455 -1.86 -7.96 5.80
CA LYS A 455 -1.29 -7.49 7.07
C LYS A 455 -2.08 -6.30 7.61
N ARG A 456 -2.26 -6.24 8.93
CA ARG A 456 -2.99 -5.19 9.66
C ARG A 456 -2.05 -4.46 10.62
#